data_AF-A0A1I0U020-F1
#
_entry.id   AF-A0A1I0U020-F1
#
_cell.length_a   1.000
_cell.length_b   1.000
_cell.length_c   1.000
_cell.angle_alpha   90.00
_cell.angle_beta   90.00
_cell.angle_gamma   90.00
#
_symmetry.space_group_name_H-M   'P 1'
#
loop_
_entity.id
_entity.type
_entity.pdbx_description
1 polymer ?
#
loop_
_entity_poly.entity_id
_entity_poly.type
_entity_poly.pdbx_seq_one_letter_code
_entity_poly.pdbx_strand_id
1 'polypeptide(L)' 'MKSQEIDRDLKAYMQLKIDLLKTAECINDCTEEKDKEHFRTKALHYAKELKKLREYIEEVHGLKLCQCCFFTESE' A
#
# COMPACT_ATOMS: atom_id res chain seq x y z
N MET A 1 -17.42 -16.52 -12.39
CA MET A 1 -17.62 -15.48 -11.35
C MET A 1 -16.40 -15.29 -10.44
N LYS A 2 -15.84 -16.34 -9.79
CA LYS A 2 -14.68 -16.22 -8.87
C LYS A 2 -13.45 -15.48 -9.42
N SER A 3 -13.12 -15.63 -10.72
CA SER A 3 -11.94 -14.98 -11.33
C SER A 3 -12.05 -13.45 -11.46
N GLN A 4 -13.26 -12.88 -11.49
CA GLN A 4 -13.42 -11.42 -11.63
C GLN A 4 -13.33 -10.69 -10.29
N GLU A 5 -13.63 -11.38 -9.20
CA GLU A 5 -13.53 -10.85 -7.84
C GLU A 5 -12.06 -10.76 -7.42
N ILE A 6 -11.30 -11.84 -7.60
CA ILE A 6 -9.86 -11.84 -7.32
C ILE A 6 -9.10 -10.79 -8.14
N ASP A 7 -9.41 -10.63 -9.42
CA ASP A 7 -8.81 -9.59 -10.27
C ASP A 7 -9.11 -8.18 -9.77
N ARG A 8 -10.33 -7.94 -9.28
CA ARG A 8 -10.72 -6.64 -8.73
C ARG A 8 -9.95 -6.35 -7.45
N ASP A 9 -9.85 -7.32 -6.56
CA ASP A 9 -9.18 -7.16 -5.27
C ASP A 9 -7.67 -6.96 -5.46
N LEU A 10 -7.06 -7.73 -6.37
CA LEU A 10 -5.65 -7.56 -6.74
C LEU A 10 -5.39 -6.19 -7.37
N LYS A 11 -6.29 -5.69 -8.23
CA LYS A 11 -6.18 -4.33 -8.79
C LYS A 11 -6.26 -3.26 -7.70
N ALA A 12 -7.20 -3.38 -6.77
CA ALA A 12 -7.30 -2.46 -5.63
C ALA A 12 -6.03 -2.50 -4.76
N TYR A 13 -5.50 -3.70 -4.51
CA TYR A 13 -4.27 -3.89 -3.75
C TYR A 13 -3.05 -3.26 -4.45
N MET A 14 -2.91 -3.44 -5.76
CA MET A 14 -1.84 -2.82 -6.54
C MET A 14 -1.97 -1.30 -6.59
N GLN A 15 -3.17 -0.77 -6.77
CA GLN A 15 -3.39 0.68 -6.78
C GLN A 15 -2.99 1.29 -5.44
N LEU A 16 -3.35 0.64 -4.33
CA LEU A 16 -2.99 1.12 -2.99
C LEU A 16 -1.47 1.08 -2.74
N LYS A 17 -0.75 0.11 -3.31
CA LYS A 17 0.74 0.12 -3.31
C LYS A 17 1.30 1.32 -4.07
N ILE A 18 0.77 1.60 -5.25
CA ILE A 18 1.20 2.74 -6.08
C ILE A 18 0.94 4.06 -5.33
N ASP A 19 -0.23 4.21 -4.72
CA ASP A 19 -0.59 5.42 -3.97
C ASP A 19 0.28 5.63 -2.73
N LEU A 20 0.64 4.54 -2.05
CA LEU A 20 1.58 4.58 -0.93
C LEU A 20 2.98 5.01 -1.39
N LEU A 21 3.49 4.48 -2.51
CA LEU A 21 4.78 4.87 -3.09
C LEU A 21 4.80 6.36 -3.46
N LYS A 22 3.79 6.82 -4.20
CA LYS A 22 3.67 8.24 -4.57
C LYS A 22 3.60 9.15 -3.35
N THR A 23 2.88 8.72 -2.31
CA THR A 23 2.79 9.49 -1.06
C THR A 23 4.14 9.55 -0.35
N ALA A 24 4.91 8.46 -0.36
CA ALA A 24 6.26 8.43 0.20
C ALA A 24 7.22 9.36 -0.57
N GLU A 25 7.12 9.41 -1.90
CA GLU A 25 7.85 10.37 -2.72
C GLU A 25 7.51 11.82 -2.34
N CYS A 26 6.22 12.14 -2.15
CA CYS A 26 5.81 13.47 -1.69
C CYS A 26 6.41 13.85 -0.32
N ILE A 27 6.58 12.89 0.61
CA ILE A 27 7.23 13.17 1.90
C ILE A 27 8.69 13.57 1.70
N ASN A 28 9.37 12.95 0.75
CA ASN A 28 10.78 13.22 0.45
C ASN A 28 10.99 14.54 -0.31
N ASP A 29 10.07 14.87 -1.23
CA ASP A 29 10.20 16.02 -2.12
C ASP A 29 9.62 17.33 -1.54
N CYS A 30 8.71 17.24 -0.56
CA CYS A 30 8.13 18.43 0.05
C CYS A 30 9.16 19.23 0.87
N THR A 31 9.12 20.56 0.77
CA THR A 31 9.94 21.47 1.58
C THR A 31 9.20 21.95 2.84
N GLU A 32 7.87 22.01 2.78
CA GLU A 32 7.01 22.49 3.86
C GLU A 32 6.68 21.36 4.86
N GLU A 33 7.00 21.56 6.15
CA GLU A 33 6.78 20.52 7.18
C GLU A 33 5.31 20.18 7.39
N LYS A 34 4.40 21.16 7.26
CA LYS A 34 2.95 20.93 7.38
C LYS A 34 2.43 19.98 6.30
N ASP A 35 2.95 20.11 5.08
CA ASP A 35 2.58 19.23 3.97
C ASP A 35 3.23 17.85 4.13
N LYS A 36 4.48 17.78 4.62
CA LYS A 36 5.10 16.49 4.99
C LYS A 36 4.30 15.74 6.04
N GLU A 37 3.82 16.40 7.08
CA GLU A 37 2.99 15.78 8.12
C GLU A 37 1.68 15.24 7.54
N HIS A 38 1.05 16.00 6.64
CA HIS A 38 -0.11 15.53 5.89
C HIS A 38 0.21 14.25 5.09
N PHE A 39 1.29 14.24 4.32
CA PHE A 39 1.68 13.06 3.53
C PHE A 39 2.10 11.88 4.41
N ARG A 40 2.80 12.09 5.53
CA ARG A 40 3.12 11.04 6.52
C ARG A 40 1.86 10.40 7.08
N THR A 41 0.88 11.21 7.45
CA THR A 41 -0.43 10.72 7.94
C THR A 41 -1.13 9.89 6.88
N LYS A 42 -1.13 10.35 5.63
CA LYS A 42 -1.71 9.64 4.49
C LYS A 42 -0.99 8.33 4.20
N ALA A 43 0.35 8.30 4.25
CA ALA A 43 1.16 7.10 4.08
C ALA A 43 0.84 6.06 5.17
N LEU A 44 0.72 6.47 6.44
CA LEU A 44 0.33 5.58 7.53
C LEU A 44 -1.07 4.99 7.32
N HIS A 45 -2.01 5.80 6.84
CA HIS A 45 -3.35 5.31 6.50
C HIS A 45 -3.30 4.27 5.38
N TYR A 46 -2.63 4.55 4.27
CA TYR A 46 -2.49 3.60 3.17
C TYR A 46 -1.77 2.32 3.55
N ALA A 47 -0.72 2.38 4.38
CA ALA A 47 -0.03 1.20 4.87
C ALA A 47 -0.95 0.29 5.71
N LYS A 48 -1.83 0.87 6.55
CA LYS A 48 -2.83 0.12 7.33
C LYS A 48 -3.86 -0.55 6.43
N GLU A 49 -4.41 0.19 5.47
CA GLU A 49 -5.40 -0.35 4.54
C GLU A 49 -4.79 -1.44 3.63
N LEU A 50 -3.52 -1.27 3.23
CA LEU A 50 -2.81 -2.26 2.41
C LEU A 50 -2.62 -3.58 3.16
N LYS A 51 -2.32 -3.50 4.46
CA LYS A 51 -2.22 -4.69 5.32
C LYS A 51 -3.57 -5.41 5.43
N LYS A 52 -4.65 -4.67 5.72
CA LYS A 52 -6.00 -5.25 5.83
C LYS A 52 -6.45 -5.90 4.52
N LEU A 53 -6.26 -5.20 3.39
CA LEU A 53 -6.66 -5.71 2.08
C LEU A 53 -5.85 -6.95 1.69
N ARG A 54 -4.56 -6.98 2.04
CA ARG A 54 -3.74 -8.20 1.87
C ARG A 54 -4.34 -9.36 2.64
N GLU A 55 -4.54 -9.19 3.94
CA GLU A 55 -5.07 -10.24 4.83
C GLU A 55 -6.43 -10.75 4.33
N TYR A 56 -7.31 -9.84 3.90
CA TYR A 56 -8.57 -10.17 3.26
C TYR A 56 -8.39 -11.02 1.98
N ILE A 57 -7.50 -10.62 1.07
CA ILE A 57 -7.27 -11.36 -0.18
C ILE A 57 -6.71 -12.76 0.10
N GLU A 58 -5.78 -12.86 1.04
CA GLU A 58 -5.16 -14.12 1.45
C GLU A 58 -6.21 -15.08 2.07
N GLU A 59 -7.09 -14.56 2.93
CA GLU A 59 -8.16 -15.33 3.56
C GLU A 59 -9.25 -15.77 2.56
N VAL A 60 -9.75 -14.85 1.74
CA VAL A 60 -10.88 -15.11 0.83
C VAL A 60 -10.48 -15.95 -0.37
N HIS A 61 -9.30 -15.72 -0.94
CA HIS A 61 -8.85 -16.38 -2.17
C HIS A 61 -7.85 -17.50 -1.93
N GLY A 62 -7.41 -17.73 -0.69
CA GLY A 62 -6.45 -18.79 -0.34
C GLY A 62 -5.06 -18.55 -0.94
N LEU A 63 -4.69 -17.29 -1.19
CA LEU A 63 -3.41 -16.90 -1.76
C LEU A 63 -2.42 -16.49 -0.67
N LYS A 64 -1.15 -16.38 -1.04
CA LYS A 64 -0.13 -15.62 -0.29
C LYS A 64 0.41 -14.52 -1.17
N LEU A 65 0.26 -13.28 -0.73
CA LEU A 65 0.76 -12.11 -1.44
C LEU A 65 2.16 -11.76 -0.96
N CYS A 66 3.04 -11.42 -1.91
CA CYS A 66 4.42 -11.05 -1.60
C CYS A 66 4.46 -9.83 -0.66
N GLN A 67 5.21 -9.98 0.43
CA GLN A 67 5.46 -8.95 1.44
C GLN A 67 6.71 -8.11 1.14
N CYS A 68 7.24 -8.22 -0.09
CA CYS A 68 8.58 -7.77 -0.48
C CYS A 68 8.78 -6.23 -0.52
N CYS A 69 7.90 -5.45 0.10
CA CYS A 69 8.05 -4.00 0.29
C CYS A 69 8.74 -3.64 1.61
N PHE A 70 9.51 -4.57 2.21
CA PHE A 70 10.47 -4.18 3.23
C PHE A 70 11.53 -3.33 2.55
N PHE A 71 11.56 -2.03 2.85
CA PHE A 71 12.76 -1.22 2.65
C PHE A 71 13.84 -1.90 3.49
N THR A 72 14.64 -2.77 2.88
CA THR A 72 15.91 -3.14 3.45
C THR A 72 16.70 -1.85 3.54
N GLU A 73 16.91 -1.35 4.77
CA GLU A 73 18.02 -0.45 5.03
C GLU A 73 19.24 -1.13 4.43
N SER A 74 19.67 -0.62 3.28
CA SER A 74 20.95 -1.00 2.72
C SER A 74 21.95 -0.28 3.61
N GLU A 75 22.63 -1.04 4.45
CA GLU A 75 23.72 -0.59 5.33
C GLU A 75 24.74 0.30 4.60
#